data_AF-A0A3C1WAQ2-F1
#
_entry.id   AF-A0A3C1WAQ2-F1
#
_cell.length_a   1.000
_cell.length_b   1.000
_cell.length_c   1.000
_cell.angle_alpha   90.00
_cell.angle_beta   90.00
_cell.angle_gamma   90.00
#
_symmetry.space_group_name_H-M   'P 1'
#
loop_
_entity.id
_entity.type
_entity.pdbx_description
1 polymer ?
#
loop_
_entity_poly.entity_id
_entity_poly.type
_entity_poly.pdbx_seq_one_letter_code
_entity_poly.pdbx_strand_id
1 'polypeptide(L)'
;MISLGYAGEATKKTWNQFRGPDGSGVMEESKPPVMIQPGDLAWKAALPAGLSSPVIAGDRIFLTAFDEGRLFTIALDRRNGQELWRRTAPEKPLQKVHKANTPASPSALVDKEKVYVYFGSYGLLAYQHDGTEVWKKPLQTSKSLYGASTSPIAYKDLLILVTDDDANLENSRVSRSRVLAFSRANGKLVWETARPFLRSGWSTPTIWRHKDADELVVLGHGRVVGYNPLTGQEKWFAKGFSRETIAIPVQGRDKIYISSAQLGGVSDAEIDPKPFWDSMLKFDKNKDGKVGRDEITENFTWPLRPELPLGHPGWGIPLPSDPARRRERQQGIFGWADKNRDNLWTEQELSAHITNRPGRPILMAITPGGRGELGKEHIAWELNRSVPEIPSPLFYRDRIYMVRNGGTLAAVDPETGKLSYRGRLGGTGQ
;
A
#
# COMPACT_ATOMS: atom_id res chain seq x y z
N MET A 1 -1.33 -42.67 30.83
CA MET A 1 -0.28 -42.03 30.02
C MET A 1 -0.54 -40.53 30.01
N ILE A 2 0.27 -39.76 30.73
CA ILE A 2 0.21 -38.30 30.74
C ILE A 2 1.08 -37.83 29.57
N SER A 3 0.47 -37.26 28.53
CA SER A 3 1.18 -36.63 27.43
C SER A 3 1.62 -35.24 27.88
N LEU A 4 2.92 -35.06 28.11
CA LEU A 4 3.55 -33.76 28.26
C LEU A 4 3.54 -33.07 26.89
N GLY A 5 2.58 -32.18 26.69
CA GLY A 5 2.61 -31.23 25.58
C GLY A 5 3.83 -30.34 25.73
N TYR A 6 4.70 -30.33 24.72
CA TYR A 6 5.75 -29.34 24.56
C TYR A 6 5.05 -27.96 24.50
N ALA A 7 5.08 -27.23 25.60
CA ALA A 7 4.82 -25.79 25.59
C ALA A 7 5.99 -25.16 24.83
N GLY A 8 5.81 -24.94 23.53
CA GLY A 8 6.75 -24.13 22.76
C GLY A 8 6.89 -22.77 23.43
N GLU A 9 8.12 -22.36 23.73
CA GLU A 9 8.41 -21.00 24.18
C GLU A 9 7.66 -20.01 23.30
N ALA A 10 6.78 -19.21 23.91
CA ALA A 10 6.14 -18.10 23.24
C ALA A 10 7.24 -17.14 22.79
N THR A 11 7.61 -17.20 21.51
CA THR A 11 8.58 -16.27 20.94
C THR A 11 8.01 -14.87 21.08
N LYS A 12 8.68 -14.01 21.86
CA LYS A 12 8.32 -12.60 22.01
C LYS A 12 8.16 -11.99 20.62
N LYS A 13 6.94 -11.55 20.28
CA LYS A 13 6.67 -10.95 18.97
C LYS A 13 7.50 -9.68 18.84
N THR A 14 8.22 -9.52 17.73
CA THR A 14 9.00 -8.31 17.42
C THR A 14 8.47 -7.65 16.15
N TRP A 15 8.78 -6.37 15.94
CA TRP A 15 8.41 -5.65 14.71
C TRP A 15 9.29 -6.07 13.54
N ASN A 16 9.16 -7.33 13.11
CA ASN A 16 10.17 -8.02 12.32
C ASN A 16 9.98 -7.91 10.79
N GLN A 17 8.89 -7.32 10.33
CA GLN A 17 8.56 -7.15 8.91
C GLN A 17 7.77 -5.85 8.68
N PHE A 18 7.42 -5.56 7.43
CA PHE A 18 6.52 -4.45 7.11
C PHE A 18 5.22 -4.57 7.94
N ARG A 19 4.88 -3.50 8.66
CA ARG A 19 3.76 -3.44 9.62
C ARG A 19 3.85 -4.43 10.79
N GLY A 20 5.05 -4.88 11.15
CA GLY A 20 5.29 -5.61 12.39
C GLY A 20 4.74 -7.05 12.38
N PRO A 21 4.46 -7.63 13.57
CA PRO A 21 4.08 -9.03 13.68
C PRO A 21 2.86 -9.37 12.82
N ASP A 22 3.00 -10.43 12.02
CA ASP A 22 1.95 -10.91 11.11
C ASP A 22 1.46 -9.86 10.09
N GLY A 23 2.18 -8.74 9.91
CA GLY A 23 1.80 -7.62 9.04
C GLY A 23 0.64 -6.77 9.57
N SER A 24 0.23 -6.98 10.83
CA SER A 24 -1.00 -6.41 11.39
C SER A 24 -0.99 -4.88 11.51
N GLY A 25 0.18 -4.28 11.73
CA GLY A 25 0.34 -2.89 12.17
C GLY A 25 0.09 -2.70 13.67
N VAL A 26 -0.02 -3.80 14.44
CA VAL A 26 -0.34 -3.79 15.86
C VAL A 26 0.77 -4.50 16.64
N MET A 27 1.12 -3.92 17.79
CA MET A 27 1.92 -4.57 18.80
C MET A 27 1.27 -4.32 20.17
N GLU A 28 0.47 -5.28 20.64
CA GLU A 28 -0.42 -5.11 21.80
C GLU A 28 0.31 -4.78 23.10
N GLU A 29 1.52 -5.31 23.28
CA GLU A 29 2.37 -5.03 24.44
C GLU A 29 3.00 -3.64 24.41
N SER A 30 3.02 -2.98 23.24
CA SER A 30 3.63 -1.67 23.08
C SER A 30 2.72 -0.58 23.65
N LYS A 31 3.33 0.35 24.40
CA LYS A 31 2.67 1.53 24.97
C LYS A 31 3.33 2.79 24.40
N PRO A 32 3.14 3.09 23.11
CA PRO A 32 3.70 4.32 22.54
C PRO A 32 3.10 5.54 23.24
N PRO A 33 3.87 6.63 23.41
CA PRO A 33 3.33 7.86 23.96
C PRO A 33 2.26 8.41 23.01
N VAL A 34 1.15 8.91 23.57
CA VAL A 34 0.06 9.51 22.80
C VAL A 34 0.44 10.90 22.29
N MET A 35 1.31 11.59 23.04
CA MET A 35 1.88 12.89 22.69
C MET A 35 3.41 12.77 22.77
N ILE A 36 4.11 13.21 21.73
CA ILE A 36 5.57 13.26 21.71
C ILE A 36 6.00 14.69 22.06
N GLN A 37 6.70 14.85 23.18
CA GLN A 37 7.33 16.08 23.62
C GLN A 37 8.82 16.10 23.23
N PRO A 38 9.48 17.27 23.16
CA PRO A 38 10.90 17.34 22.83
C PRO A 38 11.81 16.45 23.70
N GLY A 39 11.45 16.20 24.96
CA GLY A 39 12.17 15.31 25.88
C GLY A 39 11.90 13.81 25.68
N ASP A 40 10.90 13.44 24.89
CA ASP A 40 10.56 12.02 24.63
C ASP A 40 11.43 11.42 23.51
N LEU A 41 12.19 12.25 22.78
CA LEU A 41 13.08 11.80 21.71
C LEU A 41 14.29 11.07 22.29
N ALA A 42 14.30 9.74 22.17
CA ALA A 42 15.43 8.92 22.61
C ALA A 42 16.71 9.18 21.81
N TRP A 43 16.60 9.26 20.48
CA TRP A 43 17.68 9.60 19.55
C TRP A 43 17.14 9.88 18.16
N LYS A 44 17.98 10.46 17.29
CA LYS A 44 17.72 10.62 15.85
C LYS A 44 19.01 10.34 15.08
N ALA A 45 18.88 9.72 13.90
CA ALA A 45 20.00 9.42 13.01
C ALA A 45 19.72 9.95 11.61
N ALA A 46 20.72 10.57 10.98
CA ALA A 46 20.66 10.91 9.56
C ALA A 46 20.93 9.63 8.75
N LEU A 47 20.06 9.33 7.78
CA LEU A 47 20.12 8.11 6.98
C LEU A 47 20.02 8.45 5.49
N PRO A 48 20.56 7.60 4.60
CA PRO A 48 20.35 7.76 3.17
C PRO A 48 18.87 7.59 2.80
N ALA A 49 18.52 7.99 1.57
CA ALA A 49 17.13 7.96 1.11
C ALA A 49 16.55 6.54 1.10
N GLY A 50 15.27 6.39 1.43
CA GLY A 50 14.58 5.10 1.46
C GLY A 50 13.15 5.29 1.93
N LEU A 51 12.27 4.33 1.61
CA LEU A 51 10.87 4.33 2.08
C LEU A 51 10.51 3.03 2.82
N SER A 52 11.51 2.21 3.15
CA SER A 52 11.29 1.04 3.98
C SER A 52 10.85 1.43 5.39
N SER A 53 10.01 0.59 5.99
CA SER A 53 9.73 0.66 7.42
C SER A 53 10.90 0.04 8.19
N PRO A 54 11.30 0.62 9.34
CA PRO A 54 12.28 0.00 10.21
C PRO A 54 11.73 -1.31 10.76
N VAL A 55 12.57 -2.35 10.75
CA VAL A 55 12.26 -3.64 11.37
C VAL A 55 13.27 -3.97 12.45
N ILE A 56 12.81 -4.65 13.50
CA ILE A 56 13.53 -4.79 14.78
C ILE A 56 13.77 -6.27 15.10
N ALA A 57 15.03 -6.60 15.43
CA ALA A 57 15.39 -7.84 16.11
C ALA A 57 16.44 -7.57 17.19
N GLY A 58 16.09 -7.90 18.44
CA GLY A 58 16.91 -7.60 19.62
C GLY A 58 17.23 -6.11 19.71
N ASP A 59 18.53 -5.82 19.77
CA ASP A 59 19.10 -4.46 19.86
C ASP A 59 19.40 -3.83 18.49
N ARG A 60 18.87 -4.39 17.40
CA ARG A 60 19.14 -3.93 16.04
C ARG A 60 17.89 -3.46 15.33
N ILE A 61 18.05 -2.41 14.52
CA ILE A 61 17.07 -1.94 13.54
C ILE A 61 17.65 -2.18 12.15
N PHE A 62 16.85 -2.70 11.22
CA PHE A 62 17.26 -2.91 9.83
C PHE A 62 16.41 -2.09 8.87
N LEU A 63 17.05 -1.55 7.84
CA LEU A 63 16.46 -0.70 6.82
C LEU A 63 17.04 -1.02 5.44
N THR A 64 16.25 -0.77 4.41
CA THR A 64 16.74 -0.66 3.03
C THR A 64 16.86 0.81 2.65
N ALA A 65 17.94 1.16 1.97
CA ALA A 65 18.25 2.53 1.60
C ALA A 65 18.89 2.61 0.21
N PHE A 66 18.98 3.83 -0.30
CA PHE A 66 19.47 4.18 -1.62
C PHE A 66 20.23 5.50 -1.54
N ASP A 67 21.41 5.54 -2.15
CA ASP A 67 22.22 6.75 -2.27
C ASP A 67 23.12 6.67 -3.49
N GLU A 68 23.35 7.79 -4.17
CA GLU A 68 24.28 7.90 -5.30
C GLU A 68 24.19 6.76 -6.34
N GLY A 69 22.98 6.28 -6.65
CA GLY A 69 22.79 5.20 -7.62
C GLY A 69 22.99 3.79 -7.05
N ARG A 70 23.26 3.63 -5.75
CA ARG A 70 23.52 2.36 -5.06
C ARG A 70 22.45 2.02 -4.06
N LEU A 71 22.18 0.73 -3.92
CA LEU A 71 21.22 0.16 -2.97
C LEU A 71 21.96 -0.40 -1.77
N PHE A 72 21.42 -0.19 -0.57
CA PHE A 72 22.04 -0.57 0.70
C PHE A 72 21.07 -1.29 1.63
N THR A 73 21.58 -2.27 2.36
CA THR A 73 20.97 -2.74 3.61
C THR A 73 21.76 -2.17 4.77
N ILE A 74 21.07 -1.56 5.72
CA ILE A 74 21.68 -0.87 6.86
C ILE A 74 21.17 -1.53 8.15
N ALA A 75 22.08 -1.74 9.10
CA ALA A 75 21.72 -2.06 10.48
C ALA A 75 22.16 -0.95 11.43
N LEU A 76 21.28 -0.58 12.35
CA LEU A 76 21.52 0.41 13.40
C LEU A 76 21.41 -0.23 14.78
N ASP A 77 22.15 0.29 15.74
CA ASP A 77 21.93 0.00 17.16
C ASP A 77 20.65 0.70 17.62
N ARG A 78 19.70 -0.07 18.15
CA ARG A 78 18.39 0.41 18.58
C ARG A 78 18.46 1.42 19.73
N ARG A 79 19.52 1.38 20.53
CA ARG A 79 19.65 2.18 21.76
C ARG A 79 20.12 3.60 21.48
N ASN A 80 20.92 3.81 20.44
CA ASN A 80 21.54 5.10 20.14
C ASN A 80 21.47 5.52 18.66
N GLY A 81 20.95 4.67 17.77
CA GLY A 81 20.82 4.97 16.34
C GLY A 81 22.12 4.88 15.53
N GLN A 82 23.21 4.43 16.12
CA GLN A 82 24.51 4.31 15.43
C GLN A 82 24.45 3.22 14.35
N GLU A 83 25.00 3.51 13.17
CA GLU A 83 25.17 2.49 12.12
C GLU A 83 26.17 1.43 12.57
N LEU A 84 25.69 0.18 12.68
CA LEU A 84 26.51 -0.98 13.03
C LEU A 84 27.19 -1.57 11.79
N TRP A 85 26.46 -1.61 10.68
CA TRP A 85 26.99 -2.04 9.39
C TRP A 85 26.11 -1.57 8.24
N ARG A 86 26.73 -1.53 7.07
CA ARG A 86 26.09 -1.31 5.77
C ARG A 86 26.58 -2.33 4.75
N ARG A 87 25.66 -2.84 3.94
CA ARG A 87 25.95 -3.77 2.84
C ARG A 87 25.37 -3.22 1.54
N THR A 88 26.25 -3.06 0.56
CA THR A 88 25.88 -2.60 -0.78
C THR A 88 25.36 -3.77 -1.59
N ALA A 89 24.20 -3.62 -2.22
CA ALA A 89 23.68 -4.61 -3.14
C ALA A 89 24.58 -4.70 -4.40
N PRO A 90 24.60 -5.86 -5.09
CA PRO A 90 25.29 -5.98 -6.37
C PRO A 90 24.79 -4.94 -7.39
N GLU A 91 25.71 -4.48 -8.22
CA GLU A 91 25.42 -3.41 -9.17
C GLU A 91 24.48 -3.87 -10.29
N LYS A 92 23.38 -3.14 -10.47
CA LYS A 92 22.40 -3.32 -11.54
C LYS A 92 21.80 -1.99 -11.93
N PRO A 93 21.39 -1.83 -13.21
CA PRO A 93 20.58 -0.70 -13.63
C PRO A 93 19.34 -0.58 -12.74
N LEU A 94 19.14 0.61 -12.17
CA LEU A 94 17.99 0.86 -11.31
C LEU A 94 16.70 0.83 -12.13
N GLN A 95 15.66 0.25 -11.55
CA GLN A 95 14.31 0.37 -12.08
C GLN A 95 13.91 1.85 -12.14
N LYS A 96 13.10 2.20 -13.14
CA LYS A 96 12.42 3.49 -13.15
C LYS A 96 11.39 3.49 -12.01
N VAL A 97 11.43 4.53 -11.18
CA VAL A 97 10.47 4.74 -10.09
C VAL A 97 9.76 6.08 -10.27
N HIS A 98 8.56 6.20 -9.70
CA HIS A 98 7.87 7.48 -9.61
C HIS A 98 8.52 8.38 -8.56
N LYS A 99 8.33 9.71 -8.66
CA LYS A 99 8.95 10.70 -7.76
C LYS A 99 8.56 10.53 -6.29
N ALA A 100 7.40 9.94 -6.03
CA ALA A 100 6.90 9.64 -4.68
C ALA A 100 7.42 8.29 -4.13
N ASN A 101 8.28 7.59 -4.87
CA ASN A 101 8.80 6.28 -4.51
C ASN A 101 10.34 6.28 -4.60
N THR A 102 10.99 5.28 -4.00
CA THR A 102 12.44 5.07 -4.14
C THR A 102 12.76 3.64 -4.59
N PRO A 103 13.95 3.38 -5.18
CA PRO A 103 14.38 2.01 -5.49
C PRO A 103 14.55 1.09 -4.25
N ALA A 104 14.58 1.67 -3.04
CA ALA A 104 14.72 0.99 -1.75
C ALA A 104 13.46 1.19 -0.87
N SER A 105 12.30 0.86 -1.44
CA SER A 105 11.01 0.99 -0.77
C SER A 105 10.53 -0.28 -0.07
N PRO A 106 10.78 -1.50 -0.59
CA PRO A 106 10.47 -2.73 0.14
C PRO A 106 11.19 -2.77 1.49
N SER A 107 10.45 -3.12 2.54
CA SER A 107 10.99 -3.31 3.88
C SER A 107 11.67 -4.67 4.00
N ALA A 108 12.64 -4.78 4.91
CA ALA A 108 13.25 -6.05 5.24
C ALA A 108 12.25 -6.97 5.99
N LEU A 109 12.54 -8.26 5.97
CA LEU A 109 11.98 -9.25 6.87
C LEU A 109 13.13 -9.77 7.73
N VAL A 110 12.90 -9.92 9.02
CA VAL A 110 13.89 -10.44 9.96
C VAL A 110 13.30 -11.63 10.71
N ASP A 111 14.08 -12.70 10.81
CA ASP A 111 13.79 -13.81 11.71
C ASP A 111 14.84 -13.86 12.83
N LYS A 112 14.86 -14.96 13.60
CA LYS A 112 15.78 -15.11 14.73
C LYS A 112 17.26 -15.06 14.34
N GLU A 113 17.61 -15.36 13.10
CA GLU A 113 18.99 -15.51 12.65
C GLU A 113 19.36 -14.57 11.51
N LYS A 114 18.38 -14.27 10.63
CA LYS A 114 18.65 -13.70 9.32
C LYS A 114 17.76 -12.50 9.02
N VAL A 115 18.29 -11.65 8.16
CA VAL A 115 17.65 -10.49 7.54
C VAL A 115 17.51 -10.79 6.06
N TYR A 116 16.30 -10.67 5.52
CA TYR A 116 15.99 -10.83 4.11
C TYR A 116 15.52 -9.50 3.55
N VAL A 117 16.13 -9.06 2.46
CA VAL A 117 15.75 -7.83 1.76
C VAL A 117 15.44 -8.13 0.31
N TYR A 118 14.53 -7.33 -0.25
CA TYR A 118 14.22 -7.34 -1.67
C TYR A 118 14.48 -5.97 -2.25
N PHE A 119 15.23 -5.93 -3.36
CA PHE A 119 15.37 -4.73 -4.17
C PHE A 119 14.78 -5.00 -5.56
N GLY A 120 13.80 -4.20 -5.98
CA GLY A 120 13.13 -4.38 -7.28
C GLY A 120 14.10 -4.44 -8.47
N SER A 121 15.17 -3.66 -8.41
CA SER A 121 16.22 -3.59 -9.43
C SER A 121 17.20 -4.77 -9.43
N TYR A 122 17.20 -5.63 -8.41
CA TYR A 122 18.19 -6.70 -8.24
C TYR A 122 17.57 -8.08 -7.95
N GLY A 123 16.75 -8.19 -6.91
CA GLY A 123 16.31 -9.47 -6.36
C GLY A 123 16.45 -9.54 -4.83
N LEU A 124 16.60 -10.76 -4.31
CA LEU A 124 16.65 -11.03 -2.88
C LEU A 124 18.09 -11.15 -2.37
N LEU A 125 18.33 -10.65 -1.17
CA LEU A 125 19.58 -10.80 -0.43
C LEU A 125 19.26 -11.26 0.98
N ALA A 126 20.09 -12.16 1.51
CA ALA A 126 19.98 -12.63 2.89
C ALA A 126 21.30 -12.42 3.63
N TYR A 127 21.19 -11.88 4.84
CA TYR A 127 22.30 -11.61 5.74
C TYR A 127 22.04 -12.25 7.10
N GLN A 128 23.10 -12.57 7.83
CA GLN A 128 23.02 -12.71 9.29
C GLN A 128 22.82 -11.32 9.93
N HIS A 129 22.41 -11.28 11.20
CA HIS A 129 22.20 -10.00 11.91
C HIS A 129 23.47 -9.13 12.05
N ASP A 130 24.65 -9.71 11.91
CA ASP A 130 25.95 -9.03 11.87
C ASP A 130 26.34 -8.47 10.48
N GLY A 131 25.52 -8.73 9.46
CA GLY A 131 25.73 -8.28 8.09
C GLY A 131 26.51 -9.26 7.21
N THR A 132 26.84 -10.47 7.69
CA THR A 132 27.47 -11.51 6.86
C THR A 132 26.48 -12.01 5.81
N GLU A 133 26.84 -11.95 4.51
CA GLU A 133 26.01 -12.48 3.42
C GLU A 133 25.86 -14.00 3.54
N VAL A 134 24.61 -14.48 3.50
CA VAL A 134 24.29 -15.92 3.54
C VAL A 134 24.03 -16.44 2.14
N TRP A 135 23.16 -15.75 1.39
CA TRP A 135 22.86 -16.08 0.01
C TRP A 135 22.28 -14.86 -0.72
N LYS A 136 22.30 -14.93 -2.05
CA LYS A 136 21.67 -13.94 -2.93
C LYS A 136 20.96 -14.60 -4.09
N LYS A 137 19.85 -14.00 -4.51
CA LYS A 137 19.02 -14.50 -5.60
C LYS A 137 18.64 -13.34 -6.53
N PRO A 138 19.39 -13.15 -7.63
CA PRO A 138 18.98 -12.21 -8.67
C PRO A 138 17.61 -12.57 -9.22
N LEU A 139 16.75 -11.57 -9.39
CA LEU A 139 15.44 -11.68 -9.99
C LEU A 139 15.31 -10.67 -11.13
N GLN A 140 14.45 -10.97 -12.10
CA GLN A 140 14.13 -10.02 -13.14
C GLN A 140 13.39 -8.81 -12.56
N THR A 141 13.84 -7.61 -12.91
CA THR A 141 13.14 -6.35 -12.59
C THR A 141 11.78 -6.31 -13.27
N SER A 142 10.71 -6.26 -12.48
CA SER A 142 9.33 -6.08 -12.99
C SER A 142 9.15 -4.68 -13.56
N LYS A 143 8.36 -4.53 -14.63
CA LYS A 143 7.87 -3.20 -15.03
C LYS A 143 6.74 -2.84 -14.10
N SER A 144 6.81 -1.66 -13.49
CA SER A 144 5.76 -1.15 -12.61
C SER A 144 5.65 0.35 -12.81
N LEU A 145 4.43 0.86 -12.83
CA LEU A 145 4.14 2.29 -12.95
C LEU A 145 4.85 3.13 -11.88
N TYR A 146 4.88 2.65 -10.63
CA TYR A 146 5.47 3.38 -9.49
C TYR A 146 6.79 2.76 -8.99
N GLY A 147 7.18 1.59 -9.51
CA GLY A 147 8.32 0.80 -9.02
C GLY A 147 7.91 -0.22 -7.95
N ALA A 148 8.83 -1.13 -7.60
CA ALA A 148 8.56 -2.14 -6.58
C ALA A 148 8.36 -1.55 -5.16
N SER A 149 7.35 -2.04 -4.42
CA SER A 149 7.09 -1.70 -3.01
C SER A 149 6.80 -2.91 -2.12
N THR A 150 6.38 -4.04 -2.71
CA THR A 150 6.02 -5.25 -1.98
C THR A 150 7.23 -5.78 -1.21
N SER A 151 7.03 -6.01 0.08
CA SER A 151 8.05 -6.57 0.97
C SER A 151 7.95 -8.10 1.03
N PRO A 152 9.06 -8.83 1.24
CA PRO A 152 9.00 -10.26 1.48
C PRO A 152 8.36 -10.56 2.85
N ILE A 153 7.69 -11.70 2.96
CA ILE A 153 7.12 -12.20 4.22
C ILE A 153 7.57 -13.64 4.50
N ALA A 154 7.51 -14.06 5.77
CA ALA A 154 7.78 -15.45 6.16
C ALA A 154 6.49 -16.26 6.28
N TYR A 155 6.57 -17.53 5.87
CA TYR A 155 5.62 -18.55 6.29
C TYR A 155 6.33 -19.88 6.48
N LYS A 156 6.44 -20.35 7.73
CA LYS A 156 7.28 -21.51 8.09
C LYS A 156 8.67 -21.31 7.46
N ASP A 157 9.22 -22.28 6.75
CA ASP A 157 10.57 -22.19 6.14
C ASP A 157 10.60 -21.44 4.81
N LEU A 158 9.47 -20.85 4.39
CA LEU A 158 9.34 -20.14 3.14
C LEU A 158 9.50 -18.63 3.32
N LEU A 159 10.23 -18.02 2.38
CA LEU A 159 10.28 -16.61 2.10
C LEU A 159 9.38 -16.35 0.89
N ILE A 160 8.26 -15.68 1.09
CA ILE A 160 7.27 -15.42 0.04
C ILE A 160 7.44 -13.99 -0.46
N LEU A 161 7.48 -13.83 -1.78
CA LEU A 161 7.60 -12.55 -2.47
C LEU A 161 6.59 -12.47 -3.61
N VAL A 162 5.90 -11.34 -3.71
CA VAL A 162 5.02 -11.01 -4.84
C VAL A 162 5.76 -10.07 -5.77
N THR A 163 5.86 -10.43 -7.04
CA THR A 163 6.42 -9.57 -8.09
C THR A 163 5.37 -9.36 -9.17
N ASP A 164 4.60 -8.29 -9.04
CA ASP A 164 3.60 -7.93 -10.05
C ASP A 164 4.20 -7.03 -11.14
N ASP A 165 3.86 -7.31 -12.38
CA ASP A 165 4.49 -6.74 -13.57
C ASP A 165 3.45 -6.22 -14.56
N ASP A 166 3.57 -4.96 -14.96
CA ASP A 166 2.72 -4.35 -15.98
C ASP A 166 3.01 -4.90 -17.38
N ALA A 167 4.17 -5.50 -17.62
CA ALA A 167 4.50 -6.12 -18.89
C ALA A 167 3.75 -7.44 -19.10
N ASN A 168 3.48 -7.74 -20.37
CA ASN A 168 2.86 -9.00 -20.78
C ASN A 168 3.89 -10.12 -20.89
N LEU A 169 3.42 -11.35 -20.73
CA LEU A 169 4.12 -12.52 -21.25
C LEU A 169 4.33 -12.37 -22.76
N GLU A 170 5.40 -12.95 -23.27
CA GLU A 170 5.73 -12.91 -24.69
C GLU A 170 4.56 -13.49 -25.51
N ASN A 171 4.21 -12.80 -26.60
CA ASN A 171 3.07 -13.15 -27.47
C ASN A 171 1.73 -13.31 -26.73
N SER A 172 1.53 -12.62 -25.61
CA SER A 172 0.33 -12.70 -24.79
C SER A 172 -0.21 -11.33 -24.38
N ARG A 173 -1.49 -11.29 -23.98
CA ARG A 173 -2.13 -10.12 -23.37
C ARG A 173 -2.16 -10.18 -21.84
N VAL A 174 -1.77 -11.31 -21.26
CA VAL A 174 -1.73 -11.49 -19.81
C VAL A 174 -0.37 -11.10 -19.22
N SER A 175 -0.39 -10.68 -17.96
CA SER A 175 0.77 -10.15 -17.24
C SER A 175 1.80 -11.25 -16.89
N ARG A 176 3.06 -10.82 -16.67
CA ARG A 176 4.16 -11.63 -16.09
C ARG A 176 4.18 -11.65 -14.56
N SER A 177 3.15 -11.12 -13.91
CA SER A 177 3.00 -11.12 -12.45
C SER A 177 3.05 -12.52 -11.88
N ARG A 178 3.60 -12.66 -10.66
CA ARG A 178 3.80 -13.95 -10.00
C ARG A 178 3.93 -13.83 -8.49
N VAL A 179 3.62 -14.91 -7.80
CA VAL A 179 4.00 -15.16 -6.41
C VAL A 179 5.11 -16.21 -6.40
N LEU A 180 6.16 -15.94 -5.64
CA LEU A 180 7.34 -16.79 -5.51
C LEU A 180 7.51 -17.19 -4.06
N ALA A 181 7.87 -18.45 -3.80
CA ALA A 181 8.36 -18.87 -2.50
C ALA A 181 9.75 -19.49 -2.60
N PHE A 182 10.64 -19.03 -1.73
CA PHE A 182 12.01 -19.50 -1.62
C PHE A 182 12.24 -20.16 -0.27
N SER A 183 13.13 -21.14 -0.20
CA SER A 183 13.63 -21.63 1.08
C SER A 183 14.42 -20.52 1.78
N ARG A 184 14.04 -20.18 3.02
CA ARG A 184 14.77 -19.21 3.86
C ARG A 184 16.22 -19.62 4.11
N ALA A 185 16.48 -20.92 4.14
CA ALA A 185 17.81 -21.45 4.42
C ALA A 185 18.83 -21.12 3.33
N ASN A 186 18.46 -21.22 2.06
CA ASN A 186 19.40 -21.21 0.94
C ASN A 186 18.95 -20.42 -0.31
N GLY A 187 17.78 -19.79 -0.29
CA GLY A 187 17.27 -18.99 -1.40
C GLY A 187 16.85 -19.79 -2.63
N LYS A 188 16.76 -21.13 -2.55
CA LYS A 188 16.24 -21.96 -3.65
C LYS A 188 14.74 -21.75 -3.81
N LEU A 189 14.28 -21.63 -5.05
CA LEU A 189 12.86 -21.55 -5.38
C LEU A 189 12.19 -22.88 -5.00
N VAL A 190 11.09 -22.81 -4.26
CA VAL A 190 10.29 -23.96 -3.83
C VAL A 190 9.06 -24.09 -4.72
N TRP A 191 8.35 -22.98 -4.94
CA TRP A 191 7.23 -22.91 -5.87
C TRP A 191 7.09 -21.50 -6.46
N GLU A 192 6.46 -21.43 -7.63
CA GLU A 192 6.11 -20.20 -8.34
C GLU A 192 4.70 -20.34 -8.89
N THR A 193 3.86 -19.33 -8.67
CA THR A 193 2.49 -19.26 -9.19
C THR A 193 2.36 -18.02 -10.06
N ALA A 194 2.06 -18.23 -11.35
CA ALA A 194 1.75 -17.14 -12.26
C ALA A 194 0.44 -16.44 -11.87
N ARG A 195 0.38 -15.12 -12.06
CA ARG A 195 -0.78 -14.27 -11.77
C ARG A 195 -1.23 -13.54 -13.06
N PRO A 196 -1.61 -14.26 -14.13
CA PRO A 196 -1.76 -13.69 -15.47
C PRO A 196 -2.80 -12.55 -15.57
N PHE A 197 -3.82 -12.57 -14.72
CA PHE A 197 -4.90 -11.57 -14.72
C PHE A 197 -4.62 -10.34 -13.83
N LEU A 198 -3.44 -10.25 -13.23
CA LEU A 198 -3.08 -9.23 -12.27
C LEU A 198 -1.91 -8.41 -12.81
N ARG A 199 -2.11 -7.09 -12.89
CA ARG A 199 -1.05 -6.10 -13.21
C ARG A 199 -0.34 -5.66 -11.94
N SER A 200 0.61 -4.73 -12.06
CA SER A 200 1.33 -4.19 -10.90
C SER A 200 0.38 -3.75 -9.79
N GLY A 201 0.52 -4.40 -8.64
CA GLY A 201 0.01 -3.97 -7.34
C GLY A 201 1.16 -3.67 -6.41
N TRP A 202 0.89 -2.88 -5.37
CA TRP A 202 1.88 -2.41 -4.38
C TRP A 202 1.60 -2.95 -2.97
N SER A 203 0.71 -3.94 -2.89
CA SER A 203 0.27 -4.60 -1.66
C SER A 203 1.21 -5.75 -1.27
N THR A 204 1.90 -5.60 -0.14
CA THR A 204 2.56 -6.73 0.54
C THR A 204 1.51 -7.81 0.91
N PRO A 205 1.78 -9.10 0.64
CA PRO A 205 0.83 -10.18 0.95
C PRO A 205 0.69 -10.40 2.46
N THR A 206 -0.36 -11.10 2.88
CA THR A 206 -0.61 -11.44 4.29
C THR A 206 -0.91 -12.93 4.45
N ILE A 207 -0.40 -13.54 5.53
CA ILE A 207 -0.84 -14.87 5.95
C ILE A 207 -2.09 -14.71 6.81
N TRP A 208 -3.24 -15.03 6.24
CA TRP A 208 -4.50 -15.09 6.95
C TRP A 208 -4.59 -16.40 7.72
N ARG A 209 -4.66 -16.30 9.03
CA ARG A 209 -4.82 -17.44 9.94
C ARG A 209 -6.25 -17.44 10.43
N HIS A 210 -6.98 -18.48 10.07
CA HIS A 210 -8.36 -18.68 10.46
C HIS A 210 -8.53 -20.10 11.00
N LYS A 211 -9.69 -20.39 11.58
CA LYS A 211 -9.94 -21.65 12.31
C LYS A 211 -9.72 -22.93 11.49
N ASP A 212 -9.82 -22.84 10.16
CA ASP A 212 -9.74 -24.01 9.26
C ASP A 212 -8.37 -24.19 8.61
N ALA A 213 -7.61 -23.10 8.38
CA ALA A 213 -6.35 -23.13 7.66
C ALA A 213 -5.55 -21.81 7.78
N ASP A 214 -4.30 -21.87 7.32
CA ASP A 214 -3.50 -20.70 6.97
C ASP A 214 -3.53 -20.50 5.45
N GLU A 215 -3.80 -19.27 5.01
CA GLU A 215 -3.88 -18.90 3.60
C GLU A 215 -3.00 -17.69 3.29
N LEU A 216 -2.32 -17.70 2.15
CA LEU A 216 -1.62 -16.52 1.63
C LEU A 216 -2.63 -15.68 0.85
N VAL A 217 -2.91 -14.47 1.31
CA VAL A 217 -3.83 -13.56 0.62
C VAL A 217 -3.05 -12.43 -0.03
N VAL A 218 -3.30 -12.22 -1.33
CA VAL A 218 -2.63 -11.20 -2.13
C VAL A 218 -3.66 -10.35 -2.85
N LEU A 219 -3.74 -9.08 -2.49
CA LEU A 219 -4.51 -8.08 -3.23
C LEU A 219 -3.71 -7.65 -4.45
N GLY A 220 -4.36 -7.57 -5.61
CA GLY A 220 -3.79 -6.92 -6.78
C GLY A 220 -4.86 -6.30 -7.67
N HIS A 221 -4.47 -5.97 -8.89
CA HIS A 221 -5.32 -5.32 -9.89
C HIS A 221 -6.71 -5.97 -10.04
N GLY A 222 -7.75 -5.28 -9.56
CA GLY A 222 -9.15 -5.67 -9.74
C GLY A 222 -9.65 -6.85 -8.90
N ARG A 223 -8.74 -7.61 -8.26
CA ARG A 223 -9.08 -8.82 -7.50
C ARG A 223 -8.10 -9.11 -6.36
N VAL A 224 -8.61 -9.72 -5.31
CA VAL A 224 -7.83 -10.37 -4.26
C VAL A 224 -7.86 -11.88 -4.48
N VAL A 225 -6.75 -12.56 -4.22
CA VAL A 225 -6.62 -14.00 -4.41
C VAL A 225 -6.04 -14.65 -3.15
N GLY A 226 -6.67 -15.74 -2.72
CA GLY A 226 -6.17 -16.60 -1.65
C GLY A 226 -5.47 -17.84 -2.22
N TYR A 227 -4.29 -18.15 -1.67
CA TYR A 227 -3.46 -19.27 -2.09
C TYR A 227 -3.15 -20.18 -0.90
N ASN A 228 -2.89 -21.45 -1.18
CA ASN A 228 -2.19 -22.32 -0.24
C ASN A 228 -0.74 -21.82 -0.08
N PRO A 229 -0.30 -21.42 1.13
CA PRO A 229 1.02 -20.82 1.32
C PRO A 229 2.17 -21.83 1.18
N LEU A 230 1.92 -23.14 1.26
CA LEU A 230 2.94 -24.18 1.10
C LEU A 230 3.16 -24.58 -0.35
N THR A 231 2.11 -24.54 -1.18
CA THR A 231 2.15 -25.06 -2.56
C THR A 231 2.01 -23.97 -3.62
N GLY A 232 1.58 -22.76 -3.24
CA GLY A 232 1.25 -21.69 -4.17
C GLY A 232 -0.07 -21.88 -4.92
N GLN A 233 -0.81 -22.96 -4.66
CA GLN A 233 -2.06 -23.25 -5.36
C GLN A 233 -3.13 -22.19 -5.04
N GLU A 234 -3.72 -21.58 -6.07
CA GLU A 234 -4.88 -20.70 -5.93
C GLU A 234 -6.08 -21.48 -5.37
N LYS A 235 -6.69 -20.96 -4.30
CA LYS A 235 -7.87 -21.55 -3.66
C LYS A 235 -9.14 -20.81 -4.08
N TRP A 236 -9.10 -19.48 -4.02
CA TRP A 236 -10.25 -18.61 -4.30
C TRP A 236 -9.81 -17.22 -4.72
N PHE A 237 -10.74 -16.47 -5.32
CA PHE A 237 -10.56 -15.04 -5.60
C PHE A 237 -11.87 -14.27 -5.43
N ALA A 238 -11.77 -12.98 -5.09
CA ALA A 238 -12.88 -12.04 -5.10
C ALA A 238 -12.54 -10.82 -5.96
N LYS A 239 -13.53 -10.31 -6.71
CA LYS A 239 -13.40 -9.16 -7.61
C LYS A 239 -13.99 -7.90 -6.99
N GLY A 240 -13.83 -6.76 -7.66
CA GLY A 240 -14.48 -5.50 -7.30
C GLY A 240 -13.55 -4.42 -6.76
N PHE A 241 -12.25 -4.72 -6.70
CA PHE A 241 -11.21 -3.77 -6.28
C PHE A 241 -10.81 -2.85 -7.43
N SER A 242 -10.15 -1.74 -7.12
CA SER A 242 -9.67 -0.81 -8.13
C SER A 242 -8.47 -1.37 -8.90
N ARG A 243 -8.07 -0.66 -9.96
CA ARG A 243 -6.87 -0.99 -10.75
C ARG A 243 -5.61 -0.95 -9.89
N GLU A 244 -5.51 0.03 -9.00
CA GLU A 244 -4.30 0.38 -8.27
C GLU A 244 -4.51 0.05 -6.79
N THR A 245 -3.87 -1.03 -6.35
CA THR A 245 -4.04 -1.54 -4.99
C THR A 245 -2.75 -1.37 -4.20
N ILE A 246 -2.82 -0.59 -3.12
CA ILE A 246 -1.66 -0.22 -2.29
C ILE A 246 -1.81 -0.79 -0.88
N ALA A 247 -3.01 -0.68 -0.31
CA ALA A 247 -3.31 -1.22 1.01
C ALA A 247 -3.10 -2.74 1.06
N ILE A 248 -2.67 -3.24 2.21
CA ILE A 248 -2.49 -4.68 2.43
C ILE A 248 -3.77 -5.33 2.99
N PRO A 249 -3.99 -6.63 2.74
CA PRO A 249 -5.00 -7.39 3.47
C PRO A 249 -4.78 -7.34 4.98
N VAL A 250 -5.84 -7.19 5.78
CA VAL A 250 -5.77 -7.15 7.24
C VAL A 250 -6.71 -8.20 7.83
N GLN A 251 -6.24 -8.99 8.78
CA GLN A 251 -7.06 -10.06 9.39
C GLN A 251 -7.57 -9.67 10.78
N GLY A 252 -8.72 -10.24 11.16
CA GLY A 252 -9.28 -10.11 12.51
C GLY A 252 -10.64 -10.81 12.64
N ARG A 253 -10.90 -11.43 13.81
CA ARG A 253 -12.12 -12.22 14.09
C ARG A 253 -12.44 -13.26 13.00
N ASP A 254 -11.45 -14.09 12.66
CA ASP A 254 -11.59 -15.16 11.65
C ASP A 254 -11.94 -14.67 10.23
N LYS A 255 -11.94 -13.35 9.99
CA LYS A 255 -12.18 -12.71 8.68
C LYS A 255 -10.92 -12.05 8.17
N ILE A 256 -10.90 -11.78 6.86
CA ILE A 256 -9.93 -10.89 6.24
C ILE A 256 -10.61 -9.69 5.59
N TYR A 257 -10.03 -8.52 5.81
CA TYR A 257 -10.51 -7.21 5.39
C TYR A 257 -9.59 -6.68 4.29
N ILE A 258 -10.18 -6.37 3.13
CA ILE A 258 -9.47 -5.92 1.95
C ILE A 258 -9.99 -4.55 1.56
N SER A 259 -9.11 -3.56 1.48
CA SER A 259 -9.49 -2.20 1.07
C SER A 259 -8.85 -1.79 -0.24
N SER A 260 -9.62 -1.14 -1.10
CA SER A 260 -9.11 -0.48 -2.30
C SER A 260 -10.01 0.71 -2.62
N ALA A 261 -9.40 1.85 -2.96
CA ALA A 261 -10.11 2.97 -3.53
C ALA A 261 -9.47 3.37 -4.87
N GLN A 262 -10.21 4.18 -5.64
CA GLN A 262 -9.72 4.65 -6.93
C GLN A 262 -8.60 5.68 -6.77
N LEU A 263 -7.77 5.80 -7.82
CA LEU A 263 -6.86 6.93 -7.99
C LEU A 263 -7.63 8.25 -7.93
N GLY A 264 -7.09 9.20 -7.17
CA GLY A 264 -7.84 10.42 -6.88
C GLY A 264 -8.91 10.17 -5.83
N GLY A 265 -8.71 9.15 -4.97
CA GLY A 265 -9.22 8.98 -3.58
C GLY A 265 -10.66 9.35 -3.33
N VAL A 266 -11.47 9.04 -4.33
CA VAL A 266 -12.88 8.73 -4.17
C VAL A 266 -12.97 7.65 -3.09
N SER A 267 -13.46 8.04 -1.92
CA SER A 267 -13.52 7.19 -0.71
C SER A 267 -14.95 6.75 -0.37
N ASP A 268 -15.93 7.37 -1.04
CA ASP A 268 -17.35 7.09 -0.93
C ASP A 268 -17.87 6.74 -2.35
N ALA A 269 -18.68 5.69 -2.51
CA ALA A 269 -19.24 5.31 -3.83
C ALA A 269 -20.24 6.34 -4.36
N GLU A 270 -21.00 6.94 -3.45
CA GLU A 270 -21.78 8.14 -3.72
C GLU A 270 -20.95 9.35 -3.29
N ILE A 271 -20.47 10.10 -4.26
CA ILE A 271 -19.67 11.30 -4.04
C ILE A 271 -20.61 12.49 -3.99
N ASP A 272 -20.57 13.27 -2.91
CA ASP A 272 -21.16 14.60 -2.89
C ASP A 272 -20.32 15.51 -3.80
N PRO A 273 -20.86 16.03 -4.92
CA PRO A 273 -20.12 16.89 -5.83
C PRO A 273 -19.90 18.29 -5.24
N LYS A 274 -20.69 18.69 -4.24
CA LYS A 274 -20.69 20.06 -3.71
C LYS A 274 -19.32 20.51 -3.20
N PRO A 275 -18.58 19.74 -2.37
CA PRO A 275 -17.23 20.11 -1.94
C PRO A 275 -16.25 20.35 -3.09
N PHE A 276 -16.40 19.61 -4.20
CA PHE A 276 -15.56 19.80 -5.39
C PHE A 276 -15.91 21.12 -6.08
N TRP A 277 -17.20 21.40 -6.25
CA TRP A 277 -17.66 22.67 -6.81
C TRP A 277 -17.25 23.88 -5.95
N ASP A 278 -17.51 23.82 -4.65
CA ASP A 278 -17.11 24.87 -3.70
C ASP A 278 -15.58 25.12 -3.74
N SER A 279 -14.78 24.08 -4.05
CA SER A 279 -13.34 24.22 -4.22
C SER A 279 -12.93 24.89 -5.54
N MET A 280 -13.75 24.77 -6.59
CA MET A 280 -13.55 25.41 -7.89
C MET A 280 -13.90 26.89 -7.87
N LEU A 281 -14.86 27.31 -7.04
CA LEU A 281 -15.22 28.72 -6.84
C LEU A 281 -14.07 29.58 -6.30
N LYS A 282 -12.94 28.97 -5.90
CA LYS A 282 -11.70 29.70 -5.60
C LYS A 282 -11.05 30.34 -6.85
N PHE A 283 -11.41 29.86 -8.03
CA PHE A 283 -10.94 30.39 -9.31
C PHE A 283 -11.94 31.36 -9.95
N ASP A 284 -13.20 31.36 -9.50
CA ASP A 284 -14.24 32.31 -9.90
C ASP A 284 -13.88 33.71 -9.35
N LYS A 285 -13.28 34.55 -10.20
CA LYS A 285 -12.82 35.90 -9.86
C LYS A 285 -13.96 36.89 -9.93
N ASN A 286 -14.86 36.72 -10.89
CA ASN A 286 -15.97 37.64 -11.12
C ASN A 286 -17.17 37.37 -10.18
N LYS A 287 -17.16 36.24 -9.46
CA LYS A 287 -18.17 35.76 -8.51
C LYS A 287 -19.54 35.53 -9.16
N ASP A 288 -19.56 35.12 -10.42
CA ASP A 288 -20.80 34.81 -11.16
C ASP A 288 -21.30 33.38 -10.91
N GLY A 289 -20.58 32.60 -10.10
CA GLY A 289 -20.92 31.22 -9.80
C GLY A 289 -20.61 30.27 -10.94
N LYS A 290 -19.66 30.63 -11.81
CA LYS A 290 -19.10 29.81 -12.89
C LYS A 290 -17.60 30.02 -12.93
N VAL A 291 -16.89 29.16 -13.67
CA VAL A 291 -15.47 29.39 -13.95
C VAL A 291 -15.29 29.63 -15.43
N GLY A 292 -14.97 30.86 -15.79
CA GLY A 292 -14.69 31.29 -17.16
C GLY A 292 -13.33 30.83 -17.64
N ARG A 293 -13.17 30.70 -18.96
CA ARG A 293 -11.90 30.32 -19.59
C ARG A 293 -10.77 31.33 -19.32
N ASP A 294 -11.11 32.60 -19.17
CA ASP A 294 -10.23 33.71 -18.78
C ASP A 294 -9.83 33.68 -17.30
N GLU A 295 -10.52 32.89 -16.49
CA GLU A 295 -10.26 32.70 -15.06
C GLU A 295 -9.32 31.51 -14.78
N ILE A 296 -8.89 30.78 -15.82
CA ILE A 296 -7.87 29.74 -15.75
C ILE A 296 -6.52 30.37 -15.37
N THR A 297 -6.21 30.35 -14.08
CA THR A 297 -4.94 30.82 -13.54
C THR A 297 -3.85 29.74 -13.60
N GLU A 298 -2.61 30.09 -13.24
CA GLU A 298 -1.48 29.16 -13.19
C GLU A 298 -1.74 27.91 -12.31
N ASN A 299 -2.58 28.04 -11.27
CA ASN A 299 -2.90 26.96 -10.33
C ASN A 299 -4.19 26.21 -10.66
N PHE A 300 -4.91 26.61 -11.72
CA PHE A 300 -6.15 25.96 -12.12
C PHE A 300 -5.88 24.50 -12.49
N THR A 301 -6.62 23.58 -11.86
CA THR A 301 -6.54 22.15 -12.14
C THR A 301 -7.83 21.47 -11.70
N TRP A 302 -8.03 20.24 -12.16
CA TRP A 302 -9.17 19.42 -11.74
C TRP A 302 -9.02 19.02 -10.25
N PRO A 303 -10.03 19.24 -9.39
CA PRO A 303 -9.96 18.91 -7.98
C PRO A 303 -10.06 17.40 -7.78
N LEU A 304 -9.07 16.82 -7.10
CA LEU A 304 -9.05 15.41 -6.69
C LEU A 304 -9.37 15.25 -5.20
N ARG A 305 -8.90 16.19 -4.37
CA ARG A 305 -9.08 16.24 -2.91
C ARG A 305 -9.53 17.64 -2.49
N PRO A 306 -10.82 17.99 -2.60
CA PRO A 306 -11.29 19.33 -2.24
C PRO A 306 -11.05 19.68 -0.76
N GLU A 307 -10.84 18.68 0.10
CA GLU A 307 -10.53 18.85 1.52
C GLU A 307 -9.08 19.26 1.81
N LEU A 308 -8.18 19.18 0.83
CA LEU A 308 -6.79 19.64 0.98
C LEU A 308 -6.68 21.15 0.68
N PRO A 309 -5.65 21.84 1.18
CA PRO A 309 -5.42 23.25 0.82
C PRO A 309 -5.00 23.38 -0.65
N LEU A 310 -5.36 24.52 -1.27
CA LEU A 310 -4.95 24.83 -2.65
C LEU A 310 -3.43 24.97 -2.71
N GLY A 311 -2.80 24.35 -3.73
CA GLY A 311 -1.34 24.27 -3.85
C GLY A 311 -0.72 23.01 -3.24
N HIS A 312 -1.48 22.23 -2.47
CA HIS A 312 -1.03 20.89 -2.06
C HIS A 312 -0.92 19.96 -3.27
N PRO A 313 0.16 19.16 -3.42
CA PRO A 313 0.35 18.28 -4.59
C PRO A 313 -0.78 17.27 -4.83
N GLY A 314 -1.50 16.90 -3.77
CA GLY A 314 -2.67 16.01 -3.84
C GLY A 314 -4.02 16.71 -4.03
N TRP A 315 -4.08 18.06 -4.01
CA TRP A 315 -5.34 18.80 -4.11
C TRP A 315 -6.04 18.57 -5.46
N GLY A 316 -5.28 18.61 -6.55
CA GLY A 316 -5.78 18.41 -7.91
C GLY A 316 -4.77 17.72 -8.81
N ILE A 317 -5.08 17.58 -10.09
CA ILE A 317 -4.18 16.92 -11.04
C ILE A 317 -2.83 17.67 -11.09
N PRO A 318 -1.69 16.98 -10.88
CA PRO A 318 -0.38 17.63 -10.94
C PRO A 318 -0.14 18.33 -12.27
N LEU A 319 0.32 19.58 -12.19
CA LEU A 319 0.58 20.44 -13.33
C LEU A 319 2.06 20.37 -13.74
N PRO A 320 2.39 20.35 -15.05
CA PRO A 320 3.76 20.48 -15.52
C PRO A 320 4.45 21.74 -15.00
N SER A 321 5.75 21.62 -14.72
CA SER A 321 6.59 22.78 -14.39
C SER A 321 6.81 23.70 -15.59
N ASP A 322 6.83 23.14 -16.80
CA ASP A 322 6.91 23.90 -18.04
C ASP A 322 5.61 24.69 -18.31
N PRO A 323 5.66 26.03 -18.44
CA PRO A 323 4.46 26.85 -18.59
C PRO A 323 3.63 26.55 -19.85
N ALA A 324 4.26 26.16 -20.96
CA ALA A 324 3.54 25.86 -22.20
C ALA A 324 2.74 24.57 -22.07
N ARG A 325 3.38 23.48 -21.61
CA ARG A 325 2.72 22.20 -21.32
C ARG A 325 1.68 22.32 -20.21
N ARG A 326 1.90 23.22 -19.24
CA ARG A 326 0.92 23.51 -18.20
C ARG A 326 -0.34 24.10 -18.80
N ARG A 327 -0.22 25.15 -19.61
CA ARG A 327 -1.37 25.76 -20.30
C ARG A 327 -2.11 24.76 -21.17
N GLU A 328 -1.39 23.94 -21.94
CA GLU A 328 -2.00 22.87 -22.74
C GLU A 328 -2.83 21.90 -21.88
N ARG A 329 -2.28 21.43 -20.75
CA ARG A 329 -3.00 20.55 -19.82
C ARG A 329 -4.23 21.23 -19.22
N GLN A 330 -4.13 22.49 -18.82
CA GLN A 330 -5.23 23.24 -18.22
C GLN A 330 -6.36 23.47 -19.22
N GLN A 331 -6.03 23.81 -20.47
CA GLN A 331 -7.00 23.94 -21.56
C GLN A 331 -7.66 22.58 -21.86
N GLY A 332 -6.90 21.49 -21.83
CA GLY A 332 -7.44 20.14 -21.97
C GLY A 332 -8.37 19.74 -20.83
N ILE A 333 -8.04 20.09 -19.58
CA ILE A 333 -8.91 19.84 -18.41
C ILE A 333 -10.20 20.66 -18.54
N PHE A 334 -10.10 21.95 -18.86
CA PHE A 334 -11.25 22.82 -19.00
C PHE A 334 -12.18 22.33 -20.11
N GLY A 335 -11.63 22.07 -21.31
CA GLY A 335 -12.41 21.56 -22.44
C GLY A 335 -12.94 20.14 -22.27
N TRP A 336 -12.36 19.34 -21.36
CA TRP A 336 -12.92 18.05 -20.96
C TRP A 336 -14.17 18.22 -20.09
N ALA A 337 -14.21 19.27 -19.27
CA ALA A 337 -15.31 19.59 -18.36
C ALA A 337 -16.46 20.34 -19.04
N ASP A 338 -16.13 21.33 -19.86
CA ASP A 338 -17.05 22.17 -20.64
C ASP A 338 -17.65 21.33 -21.78
N LYS A 339 -18.80 20.69 -21.51
CA LYS A 339 -19.43 19.74 -22.44
C LYS A 339 -20.21 20.43 -23.54
N ASN A 340 -20.84 21.56 -23.20
CA ASN A 340 -21.65 22.32 -24.14
C ASN A 340 -20.79 23.31 -24.97
N ARG A 341 -19.50 23.45 -24.64
CA ARG A 341 -18.51 24.29 -25.30
C ARG A 341 -18.85 25.77 -25.26
N ASP A 342 -19.48 26.22 -24.17
CA ASP A 342 -19.86 27.62 -23.98
C ASP A 342 -18.73 28.48 -23.36
N ASN A 343 -17.56 27.88 -23.13
CA ASN A 343 -16.39 28.47 -22.45
C ASN A 343 -16.64 28.84 -20.98
N LEU A 344 -17.66 28.26 -20.36
CA LEU A 344 -17.95 28.34 -18.95
C LEU A 344 -17.94 26.93 -18.38
N TRP A 345 -17.39 26.78 -17.17
CA TRP A 345 -17.51 25.54 -16.44
C TRP A 345 -18.49 25.74 -15.28
N THR A 346 -19.58 24.97 -15.29
CA THR A 346 -20.68 25.05 -14.31
C THR A 346 -20.67 23.91 -13.28
N GLU A 347 -21.41 24.10 -12.17
CA GLU A 347 -21.63 23.04 -11.17
C GLU A 347 -22.26 21.79 -11.78
N GLN A 348 -23.19 21.95 -12.73
CA GLN A 348 -23.87 20.81 -13.37
C GLN A 348 -22.89 19.96 -14.17
N GLU A 349 -21.99 20.59 -14.93
CA GLU A 349 -20.98 19.88 -15.72
C GLU A 349 -19.97 19.16 -14.83
N LEU A 350 -19.48 19.83 -13.77
CA LEU A 350 -18.59 19.18 -12.79
C LEU A 350 -19.27 17.97 -12.13
N SER A 351 -20.52 18.13 -11.69
CA SER A 351 -21.30 17.08 -11.02
C SER A 351 -21.51 15.87 -11.93
N ALA A 352 -21.81 16.10 -13.21
CA ALA A 352 -21.99 15.04 -14.21
C ALA A 352 -20.69 14.24 -14.47
N HIS A 353 -19.52 14.86 -14.33
CA HIS A 353 -18.22 14.20 -14.45
C HIS A 353 -17.81 13.39 -13.22
N ILE A 354 -18.19 13.83 -12.02
CA ILE A 354 -17.89 13.12 -10.77
C ILE A 354 -18.73 11.84 -10.64
N THR A 355 -19.98 11.88 -11.07
CA THR A 355 -20.95 10.78 -10.89
C THR A 355 -20.70 9.58 -11.81
N ASN A 356 -19.94 9.72 -12.91
CA ASN A 356 -19.76 8.70 -13.94
C ASN A 356 -18.41 7.93 -13.88
N ARG A 357 -17.74 7.85 -12.72
CA ARG A 357 -16.41 7.25 -12.61
C ARG A 357 -16.44 5.72 -12.38
N PRO A 358 -15.72 4.90 -13.17
CA PRO A 358 -15.73 3.44 -13.04
C PRO A 358 -14.82 2.93 -11.91
N GLY A 359 -15.40 2.33 -10.86
CA GLY A 359 -14.67 1.69 -9.74
C GLY A 359 -15.14 2.20 -8.38
N ARG A 360 -15.75 1.35 -7.57
CA ARG A 360 -16.23 1.77 -6.24
C ARG A 360 -15.10 1.65 -5.20
N PRO A 361 -14.90 2.64 -4.30
CA PRO A 361 -14.13 2.41 -3.09
C PRO A 361 -14.78 1.29 -2.30
N ILE A 362 -13.98 0.33 -1.84
CA ILE A 362 -14.50 -0.86 -1.17
C ILE A 362 -13.58 -1.27 -0.02
N LEU A 363 -14.18 -1.52 1.13
CA LEU A 363 -13.67 -2.36 2.19
C LEU A 363 -14.54 -3.62 2.23
N MET A 364 -13.96 -4.77 1.92
CA MET A 364 -14.65 -6.06 1.83
C MET A 364 -14.18 -6.96 2.98
N ALA A 365 -15.14 -7.58 3.68
CA ALA A 365 -14.85 -8.63 4.67
C ALA A 365 -15.16 -10.01 4.09
N ILE A 366 -14.15 -10.88 4.10
CA ILE A 366 -14.22 -12.24 3.55
C ILE A 366 -14.15 -13.25 4.70
N THR A 367 -15.04 -14.24 4.66
CA THR A 367 -15.09 -15.37 5.61
C THR A 367 -14.42 -16.62 5.02
N PRO A 368 -13.91 -17.54 5.84
CA PRO A 368 -13.15 -18.68 5.37
C PRO A 368 -14.02 -19.73 4.65
N GLY A 369 -13.35 -20.72 4.06
CA GLY A 369 -14.00 -21.89 3.46
C GLY A 369 -14.34 -21.79 1.97
N GLY A 370 -14.12 -20.63 1.35
CA GLY A 370 -14.44 -20.40 -0.06
C GLY A 370 -13.51 -21.12 -1.05
N ARG A 371 -14.03 -21.36 -2.27
CA ARG A 371 -13.29 -21.94 -3.40
C ARG A 371 -13.69 -21.27 -4.71
N GLY A 372 -12.74 -21.07 -5.61
CA GLY A 372 -12.98 -20.43 -6.90
C GLY A 372 -13.38 -18.96 -6.76
N GLU A 373 -14.24 -18.47 -7.65
CA GLU A 373 -14.80 -17.12 -7.52
C GLU A 373 -15.75 -17.07 -6.31
N LEU A 374 -15.44 -16.24 -5.32
CA LEU A 374 -16.28 -16.11 -4.14
C LEU A 374 -17.62 -15.43 -4.47
N GLY A 375 -18.71 -16.07 -4.06
CA GLY A 375 -20.04 -15.48 -4.07
C GLY A 375 -20.39 -14.82 -2.74
N LYS A 376 -21.64 -14.36 -2.64
CA LYS A 376 -22.16 -13.63 -1.46
C LYS A 376 -22.08 -14.44 -0.16
N GLU A 377 -22.03 -15.76 -0.26
CA GLU A 377 -21.89 -16.68 0.87
C GLU A 377 -20.57 -16.56 1.62
N HIS A 378 -19.50 -16.07 0.96
CA HIS A 378 -18.20 -15.83 1.58
C HIS A 378 -17.85 -14.34 1.75
N ILE A 379 -18.72 -13.44 1.27
CA ILE A 379 -18.61 -11.99 1.48
C ILE A 379 -19.53 -11.60 2.63
N ALA A 380 -18.97 -11.44 3.83
CA ALA A 380 -19.75 -11.09 5.03
C ALA A 380 -20.43 -9.72 4.89
N TRP A 381 -19.70 -8.75 4.36
CA TRP A 381 -20.20 -7.40 4.09
C TRP A 381 -19.22 -6.62 3.22
N GLU A 382 -19.72 -5.54 2.63
CA GLU A 382 -18.94 -4.54 1.91
C GLU A 382 -19.28 -3.15 2.46
N LEU A 383 -18.26 -2.31 2.65
CA LEU A 383 -18.41 -0.91 2.99
C LEU A 383 -17.77 -0.06 1.90
N ASN A 384 -18.55 0.85 1.32
CA ASN A 384 -18.09 1.73 0.25
C ASN A 384 -18.02 3.19 0.72
N ARG A 385 -17.68 3.42 1.99
CA ARG A 385 -17.63 4.73 2.63
C ARG A 385 -16.41 4.88 3.52
N SER A 386 -15.72 6.02 3.40
CA SER A 386 -14.49 6.38 4.11
C SER A 386 -13.33 5.43 3.85
N VAL A 387 -13.33 4.75 2.70
CA VAL A 387 -12.27 3.81 2.33
C VAL A 387 -11.02 4.58 1.89
N PRO A 388 -9.84 4.29 2.47
CA PRO A 388 -8.59 4.96 2.11
C PRO A 388 -8.05 4.49 0.75
N GLU A 389 -7.40 5.41 0.02
CA GLU A 389 -6.67 5.12 -1.22
C GLU A 389 -5.32 4.46 -0.95
N ILE A 390 -4.54 5.03 -0.03
CA ILE A 390 -3.15 4.62 0.22
C ILE A 390 -3.01 3.87 1.57
N PRO A 391 -3.44 4.42 2.72
CA PRO A 391 -3.24 3.75 4.00
C PRO A 391 -3.95 2.40 4.08
N SER A 392 -3.25 1.38 4.60
CA SER A 392 -3.90 0.12 4.95
C SER A 392 -4.76 0.30 6.20
N PRO A 393 -5.95 -0.35 6.27
CA PRO A 393 -6.74 -0.41 7.49
C PRO A 393 -5.93 -0.95 8.68
N LEU A 394 -6.46 -0.77 9.88
CA LEU A 394 -5.89 -1.33 11.11
C LEU A 394 -7.00 -2.04 11.86
N PHE A 395 -6.91 -3.35 12.02
CA PHE A 395 -7.78 -4.09 12.94
C PHE A 395 -7.15 -4.05 14.34
N TYR A 396 -7.81 -3.39 15.28
CA TYR A 396 -7.32 -3.25 16.65
C TYR A 396 -8.48 -3.17 17.63
N ARG A 397 -8.42 -3.94 18.73
CA ARG A 397 -9.45 -3.97 19.79
C ARG A 397 -10.87 -4.05 19.22
N ASP A 398 -11.10 -5.04 18.36
CA ASP A 398 -12.40 -5.33 17.74
C ASP A 398 -13.00 -4.19 16.92
N ARG A 399 -12.14 -3.37 16.31
CA ARG A 399 -12.54 -2.31 15.39
C ARG A 399 -11.60 -2.26 14.20
N ILE A 400 -12.14 -1.94 13.03
CA ILE A 400 -11.34 -1.63 11.85
C ILE A 400 -11.23 -0.12 11.75
N TYR A 401 -10.03 0.41 11.94
CA TYR A 401 -9.74 1.82 11.78
C TYR A 401 -9.26 2.09 10.36
N MET A 402 -9.78 3.16 9.77
CA MET A 402 -9.36 3.67 8.47
C MET A 402 -9.02 5.15 8.62
N VAL A 403 -7.82 5.51 8.18
CA VAL A 403 -7.39 6.91 8.11
C VAL A 403 -7.23 7.26 6.64
N ARG A 404 -7.91 8.31 6.19
CA ARG A 404 -7.75 8.85 4.84
C ARG A 404 -7.06 10.20 4.87
N ASN A 405 -6.56 10.58 3.70
CA ASN A 405 -6.07 11.94 3.44
C ASN A 405 -7.18 12.96 3.76
N GLY A 406 -6.79 14.16 4.18
CA GLY A 406 -7.71 15.12 4.80
C GLY A 406 -7.93 14.91 6.30
N GLY A 407 -7.14 14.03 6.92
CA GLY A 407 -7.15 13.77 8.36
C GLY A 407 -8.46 13.20 8.90
N THR A 408 -9.20 12.44 8.09
CA THR A 408 -10.44 11.80 8.54
C THR A 408 -10.17 10.40 9.05
N LEU A 409 -10.56 10.13 10.30
CA LEU A 409 -10.57 8.82 10.91
C LEU A 409 -11.99 8.25 10.86
N ALA A 410 -12.11 7.01 10.42
CA ALA A 410 -13.31 6.20 10.51
C ALA A 410 -13.04 4.94 11.32
N ALA A 411 -14.04 4.45 12.04
CA ALA A 411 -14.01 3.13 12.66
C ALA A 411 -15.22 2.30 12.23
N VAL A 412 -14.99 1.05 11.86
CA VAL A 412 -16.00 0.12 11.34
C VAL A 412 -16.14 -1.06 12.30
N ASP A 413 -17.38 -1.44 12.52
CA ASP A 413 -17.71 -2.68 13.24
C ASP A 413 -17.33 -3.91 12.38
N PRO A 414 -16.45 -4.81 12.86
CA PRO A 414 -15.96 -5.94 12.08
C PRO A 414 -17.02 -7.03 11.81
N GLU A 415 -18.11 -7.08 12.58
CA GLU A 415 -19.20 -8.02 12.34
C GLU A 415 -20.16 -7.50 11.28
N THR A 416 -20.57 -6.24 11.40
CA THR A 416 -21.67 -5.72 10.58
C THR A 416 -21.21 -4.87 9.40
N GLY A 417 -19.93 -4.48 9.36
CA GLY A 417 -19.41 -3.54 8.35
C GLY A 417 -19.93 -2.12 8.49
N LYS A 418 -20.62 -1.79 9.59
CA LYS A 418 -21.22 -0.46 9.78
C LYS A 418 -20.18 0.51 10.34
N LEU A 419 -20.22 1.75 9.85
CA LEU A 419 -19.45 2.84 10.43
C LEU A 419 -19.96 3.12 11.85
N SER A 420 -19.09 2.92 12.83
CA SER A 420 -19.33 3.22 14.25
C SER A 420 -18.88 4.63 14.63
N TYR A 421 -17.93 5.20 13.87
CA TYR A 421 -17.39 6.53 14.09
C TYR A 421 -16.83 7.11 12.79
N ARG A 422 -16.96 8.43 12.61
CA ARG A 422 -16.27 9.22 11.59
C ARG A 422 -15.99 10.61 12.16
N GLY A 423 -14.74 11.04 12.14
CA GLY A 423 -14.34 12.36 12.64
C GLY A 423 -13.02 12.83 12.06
N ARG A 424 -12.70 14.10 12.25
CA ARG A 424 -11.42 14.69 11.82
C ARG A 424 -10.42 14.67 12.98
N LEU A 425 -9.17 14.33 12.65
CA LEU A 425 -8.04 14.31 13.58
C LEU A 425 -7.32 15.67 13.68
N GLY A 426 -7.80 16.69 12.96
CA GLY A 426 -7.18 18.03 12.94
C GLY A 426 -5.87 18.13 12.14
N GLY A 427 -5.38 17.02 11.58
CA GLY A 427 -4.25 17.00 10.65
C GLY A 427 -4.69 17.05 9.18
N THR A 428 -3.78 17.40 8.28
CA THR A 428 -4.06 17.43 6.83
C THR A 428 -4.23 16.04 6.22
N GLY A 429 -3.69 14.98 6.85
CA GLY A 429 -3.72 13.61 6.35
C GLY A 429 -3.01 13.47 5.00
N GLN A 430 -1.82 12.88 5.06
CA GLN A 430 -0.71 13.00 4.10
C GLN A 430 -0.16 14.41 3.94
#